data_AF-J7IR19-F1
#
_entry.id   AF-J7IR19-F1
#
_cell.length_a   1.000
_cell.length_b   1.000
_cell.length_c   1.000
_cell.angle_alpha   90.00
_cell.angle_beta   90.00
_cell.angle_gamma   90.00
#
_symmetry.space_group_name_H-M   'P 1'
#
loop_
_entity.id
_entity.type
_entity.pdbx_description
1 polymer ?
#
loop_
_entity_poly.entity_id
_entity_poly.type
_entity_poly.pdbx_seq_one_letter_code
_entity_poly.pdbx_strand_id
1 'polypeptide(L)'
;MRKCDEHIQRFTLTGQDRGIRQLSESELEEYKIIYRDLIIKLIETGGEVPESSDIQVINKIYTCNDECVTPLGLVNVCLEYLAKLLTFCKQAGIRWLVDIRECTDTHFRELSYFKIIVDCSKDRFIEVAKEGGFRYSAIK
;
A
#
# COMPACT_ATOMS: atom_id res chain seq x y z
N MET A 1 -16.82 -6.44 28.46
CA MET A 1 -16.48 -5.49 27.38
C MET A 1 -16.09 -6.36 26.18
N ARG A 2 -16.88 -6.78 25.18
CA ARG A 2 -18.09 -6.35 24.45
C ARG A 2 -17.90 -5.10 23.57
N LYS A 3 -17.59 -5.37 22.28
CA LYS A 3 -17.87 -4.63 21.02
C LYS A 3 -16.73 -3.98 20.22
N CYS A 4 -15.46 -3.99 20.65
CA CYS A 4 -14.39 -3.38 19.85
C CYS A 4 -13.60 -4.35 18.95
N ASP A 5 -13.56 -5.65 19.24
CA ASP A 5 -12.72 -6.59 18.48
C ASP A 5 -13.33 -7.06 17.14
N GLU A 6 -14.62 -6.77 16.89
CA GLU A 6 -15.33 -7.17 15.67
C GLU A 6 -15.19 -6.16 14.51
N HIS A 7 -14.51 -5.02 14.71
CA HIS A 7 -14.41 -3.96 13.69
C HIS A 7 -13.05 -3.83 13.00
N ILE A 8 -12.00 -4.45 13.53
CA ILE A 8 -10.69 -4.50 12.84
C ILE A 8 -10.68 -5.60 11.75
N GLN A 9 -11.57 -6.60 11.84
CA GLN A 9 -11.69 -7.68 10.84
C GLN A 9 -12.40 -7.30 9.53
N ARG A 10 -12.88 -6.05 9.36
CA ARG A 10 -13.68 -5.67 8.18
C ARG A 10 -12.92 -5.00 7.04
N PHE A 11 -11.70 -4.52 7.23
CA PHE A 11 -11.00 -3.77 6.17
C PHE A 11 -10.06 -4.63 5.32
N THR A 12 -9.60 -5.77 5.83
CA THR A 12 -9.07 -6.87 5.04
C THR A 12 -10.23 -7.72 4.48
N LEU A 13 -11.12 -7.10 3.69
CA LEU A 13 -12.19 -7.80 2.99
C LEU A 13 -11.58 -8.83 2.02
N THR A 14 -11.45 -10.05 2.51
CA THR A 14 -11.35 -11.33 1.80
C THR A 14 -11.58 -11.21 0.28
N GLY A 15 -10.48 -11.23 -0.49
CA GLY A 15 -10.50 -11.31 -1.94
C GLY A 15 -10.13 -10.03 -2.71
N GLN A 16 -9.62 -9.00 -2.07
CA GLN A 16 -8.95 -7.89 -2.77
C GLN A 16 -7.64 -8.33 -3.43
N ASP A 17 -6.95 -9.30 -2.83
CA ASP A 17 -5.76 -9.97 -3.35
C ASP A 17 -6.07 -11.01 -4.45
N ARG A 18 -7.30 -11.54 -4.52
CA ARG A 18 -7.75 -12.48 -5.56
C ARG A 18 -7.65 -11.83 -6.95
N GLY A 19 -6.50 -11.96 -7.58
CA GLY A 19 -6.20 -11.38 -8.88
C GLY A 19 -4.78 -10.86 -8.98
N ILE A 20 -4.15 -10.53 -7.85
CA ILE A 20 -2.76 -10.09 -7.87
C ILE A 20 -1.86 -11.28 -8.16
N ARG A 21 -1.07 -11.17 -9.22
CA ARG A 21 -0.17 -12.26 -9.61
C ARG A 21 0.87 -12.54 -8.53
N GLN A 22 1.40 -13.76 -8.53
CA GLN A 22 2.53 -14.10 -7.68
C GLN A 22 3.79 -13.38 -8.16
N LEU A 23 4.66 -13.03 -7.20
CA LEU A 23 5.98 -12.49 -7.49
C LEU A 23 6.86 -13.60 -8.08
N SER A 24 7.67 -13.26 -9.08
CA SER A 24 8.78 -14.11 -9.49
C SER A 24 9.85 -14.16 -8.39
N GLU A 25 10.81 -15.06 -8.51
CA GLU A 25 11.94 -15.16 -7.58
C GLU A 25 12.74 -13.85 -7.51
N SER A 26 13.02 -13.23 -8.67
CA SER A 26 13.71 -11.94 -8.73
C SER A 26 12.90 -10.80 -8.09
N GLU A 27 11.58 -10.83 -8.22
CA GLU A 27 10.71 -9.84 -7.60
C GLU A 27 10.57 -10.04 -6.10
N LEU A 28 10.70 -11.27 -5.61
CA LEU A 28 10.63 -11.57 -4.19
C LEU A 28 11.80 -10.96 -3.40
N GLU A 29 13.00 -10.93 -3.98
CA GLU A 29 14.15 -10.26 -3.38
C GLU A 29 13.90 -8.75 -3.28
N GLU A 30 13.42 -8.15 -4.37
CA GLU A 30 13.09 -6.72 -4.41
C GLU A 30 11.96 -6.34 -3.46
N TYR A 31 10.93 -7.18 -3.38
CA TYR A 31 9.84 -7.04 -2.43
C TYR A 31 10.36 -7.01 -0.98
N LYS A 32 11.26 -7.92 -0.60
CA LYS A 32 11.82 -7.95 0.76
C LYS A 32 12.59 -6.68 1.11
N ILE A 33 13.33 -6.12 0.14
CA ILE A 33 14.05 -4.85 0.31
C ILE A 33 13.05 -3.72 0.50
N ILE A 34 12.09 -3.57 -0.42
CA ILE A 34 11.07 -2.52 -0.38
C ILE A 34 10.27 -2.59 0.92
N TYR A 35 9.83 -3.78 1.32
CA TYR A 35 9.07 -3.99 2.55
C TYR A 35 9.86 -3.58 3.79
N ARG A 36 11.15 -3.97 3.87
CA ARG A 36 12.04 -3.56 4.95
C ARG A 36 12.24 -2.05 4.98
N ASP A 37 12.45 -1.41 3.84
CA ASP A 37 12.66 0.04 3.75
C ASP A 37 11.42 0.81 4.22
N LEU A 38 10.22 0.33 3.88
CA LEU A 38 8.98 0.90 4.36
C LEU A 38 8.82 0.76 5.89
N ILE A 39 9.23 -0.37 6.47
CA ILE A 39 9.25 -0.58 7.92
C ILE A 39 10.23 0.38 8.60
N ILE A 40 11.44 0.51 8.06
CA ILE A 40 12.45 1.43 8.62
C ILE A 40 11.89 2.85 8.65
N LYS A 41 11.33 3.32 7.53
CA LYS A 41 10.70 4.65 7.44
C LYS A 41 9.55 4.81 8.44
N LEU A 42 8.72 3.78 8.62
CA LEU A 42 7.63 3.79 9.58
C LEU A 42 8.15 4.02 11.01
N ILE A 43 9.16 3.25 11.42
CA ILE A 43 9.81 3.37 12.74
C ILE A 43 10.46 4.74 12.91
N GLU A 44 11.16 5.25 11.90
CA GLU A 44 11.79 6.58 11.92
C GLU A 44 10.78 7.71 12.17
N THR A 45 9.54 7.54 11.69
CA THR A 45 8.44 8.50 11.93
C THR A 45 7.70 8.31 13.24
N GLY A 46 8.15 7.37 14.09
CA GLY A 46 7.53 7.08 15.39
C GLY A 46 6.31 6.14 15.31
N GLY A 47 6.09 5.48 14.16
CA GLY A 47 5.05 4.48 14.01
C GLY A 47 5.40 3.17 14.73
N GLU A 48 4.40 2.53 15.33
CA GLU A 48 4.56 1.25 16.00
C GLU A 48 4.51 0.09 14.99
N VAL A 49 5.36 -0.92 15.20
CA VAL A 49 5.39 -2.15 14.41
C VAL A 49 4.96 -3.30 15.32
N PRO A 50 3.78 -3.91 15.12
CA PRO A 50 3.32 -5.02 15.94
C PRO A 50 4.18 -6.27 15.71
N GLU A 51 4.48 -7.02 16.79
CA GLU A 51 5.39 -8.19 16.75
C GLU A 51 4.81 -9.43 16.04
N SER A 52 3.49 -9.51 15.84
CA SER A 52 2.82 -10.76 15.42
C SER A 52 1.67 -10.60 14.43
N SER A 53 1.45 -9.41 13.88
CA SER A 53 0.35 -9.14 12.95
C SER A 53 0.81 -8.37 11.72
N ASP A 54 0.10 -8.56 10.61
CA ASP A 54 0.27 -7.75 9.39
C ASP A 54 0.18 -6.26 9.74
N ILE A 55 1.20 -5.49 9.35
CA ILE A 55 1.22 -4.04 9.59
C ILE A 55 0.14 -3.41 8.72
N GLN A 56 -0.93 -2.91 9.35
CA GLN A 56 -1.99 -2.19 8.65
C GLN A 56 -1.60 -0.72 8.51
N VAL A 57 -1.81 -0.17 7.32
CA VAL A 57 -1.50 1.23 7.01
C VAL A 57 -2.56 1.82 6.10
N ILE A 58 -2.70 3.14 6.14
CA ILE A 58 -3.54 3.86 5.20
C ILE A 58 -2.65 4.28 4.03
N ASN A 59 -2.92 3.78 2.81
CA ASN A 59 -2.10 4.12 1.64
C ASN A 59 -2.86 5.06 0.71
N LYS A 60 -2.22 6.15 0.30
CA LYS A 60 -2.68 6.93 -0.87
C LYS A 60 -1.53 7.19 -1.82
N ILE A 61 -1.78 6.89 -3.08
CA ILE A 61 -0.83 7.02 -4.17
C ILE A 61 -1.26 8.14 -5.09
N TYR A 62 -0.32 9.03 -5.38
CA TYR A 62 -0.48 10.19 -6.23
C TYR A 62 0.61 10.23 -7.30
N THR A 63 0.31 10.80 -8.47
CA THR A 63 1.34 11.18 -9.44
C THR A 63 2.07 12.45 -8.99
N CYS A 64 3.15 12.82 -9.67
CA CYS A 64 3.84 14.09 -9.48
C CYS A 64 2.95 15.33 -9.73
N ASN A 65 1.82 15.18 -10.43
CA ASN A 65 0.81 16.22 -10.66
C ASN A 65 -0.35 16.18 -9.64
N ASP A 66 -0.17 15.47 -8.52
CA ASP A 66 -1.17 15.28 -7.45
C ASP A 66 -2.47 14.59 -7.90
N GLU A 67 -2.42 13.81 -8.99
CA GLU A 67 -3.55 12.98 -9.40
C GLU A 67 -3.60 11.71 -8.55
N CYS A 68 -4.74 11.43 -7.93
CA CYS A 68 -4.93 10.20 -7.17
C CYS A 68 -4.99 8.99 -8.10
N VAL A 69 -4.09 8.03 -7.87
CA VAL A 69 -3.97 6.79 -8.63
C VAL A 69 -4.02 5.56 -7.73
N THR A 70 -4.59 5.70 -6.53
CA THR A 70 -4.68 4.62 -5.56
C THR A 70 -5.60 3.51 -6.10
N PRO A 71 -5.13 2.25 -6.21
CA PRO A 71 -5.99 1.14 -6.59
C PRO A 71 -7.14 0.92 -5.58
N LEU A 72 -8.24 0.35 -6.06
CA LEU A 72 -9.34 -0.07 -5.19
C LEU A 72 -8.83 -1.08 -4.17
N GLY A 73 -9.29 -0.92 -2.94
CA GLY A 73 -8.89 -1.76 -1.82
C GLY A 73 -7.61 -1.27 -1.13
N LEU A 74 -6.71 -0.56 -1.81
CA LEU A 74 -5.40 -0.20 -1.25
C LEU A 74 -5.44 0.85 -0.13
N VAL A 75 -6.56 1.56 0.04
CA VAL A 75 -6.64 2.71 0.95
C VAL A 75 -6.44 2.31 2.42
N ASN A 76 -6.91 1.13 2.85
CA ASN A 76 -6.79 0.64 4.24
C ASN A 76 -6.38 -0.85 4.26
N VAL A 77 -5.15 -1.16 3.83
CA VAL A 77 -4.66 -2.55 3.72
C VAL A 77 -3.27 -2.72 4.33
N CYS A 78 -2.79 -3.96 4.33
CA CYS A 78 -1.47 -4.29 4.84
C CYS A 78 -0.33 -3.65 4.04
N LEU A 79 0.78 -3.38 4.73
CA LEU A 79 2.01 -2.87 4.17
C LEU A 79 2.58 -3.78 3.08
N GLU A 80 2.34 -5.10 3.18
CA GLU A 80 2.71 -6.08 2.16
C GLU A 80 2.09 -5.78 0.80
N TYR A 81 0.83 -5.35 0.80
CA TYR A 81 0.08 -5.06 -0.41
C TYR A 81 0.64 -3.83 -1.12
N LEU A 82 1.02 -2.79 -0.35
CA LEU A 82 1.76 -1.65 -0.86
C LEU A 82 3.13 -2.08 -1.41
N ALA A 83 3.91 -2.84 -0.63
CA ALA A 83 5.24 -3.28 -1.03
C ALA A 83 5.20 -4.06 -2.35
N LYS A 84 4.21 -4.95 -2.52
CA LYS A 84 4.01 -5.72 -3.75
C LYS A 84 3.70 -4.84 -4.96
N LEU A 85 2.87 -3.81 -4.80
CA LEU A 85 2.61 -2.83 -5.87
C LEU A 85 3.88 -2.07 -6.25
N LEU A 86 4.66 -1.63 -5.25
CA LEU A 86 5.91 -0.93 -5.47
C LEU A 86 6.98 -1.82 -6.12
N THR A 87 6.96 -3.13 -5.86
CA THR A 87 7.80 -4.10 -6.59
C THR A 87 7.51 -4.07 -8.09
N PHE A 88 6.24 -4.13 -8.50
CA PHE A 88 5.87 -4.04 -9.91
C PHE A 88 6.23 -2.67 -10.51
N CYS A 89 6.06 -1.59 -9.74
CA CYS A 89 6.49 -0.25 -10.15
C CYS A 89 8.00 -0.21 -10.42
N LYS A 90 8.81 -0.79 -9.52
CA LYS A 90 10.28 -0.86 -9.67
C LYS A 90 10.68 -1.61 -10.94
N GLN A 91 10.05 -2.76 -11.21
CA GLN A 91 10.30 -3.52 -12.44
C GLN A 91 9.94 -2.73 -13.71
N ALA A 92 8.89 -1.92 -13.65
CA ALA A 92 8.49 -1.01 -14.72
C ALA A 92 9.34 0.28 -14.80
N GLY A 93 10.39 0.41 -13.98
CA GLY A 93 11.27 1.59 -13.93
C GLY A 93 10.63 2.84 -13.32
N ILE A 94 9.52 2.69 -12.59
CA ILE A 94 8.82 3.78 -11.91
C ILE A 94 9.50 4.04 -10.57
N ARG A 95 9.89 5.28 -10.34
CA ARG A 95 10.41 5.76 -9.04
C ARG A 95 9.29 6.34 -8.21
N TRP A 96 9.49 6.38 -6.89
CA TRP A 96 8.52 6.97 -5.99
C TRP A 96 9.19 7.63 -4.78
N LEU A 97 8.45 8.53 -4.15
CA LEU A 97 8.73 9.08 -2.83
C LEU A 97 7.68 8.57 -1.84
N VAL A 98 8.08 8.44 -0.57
CA VAL A 98 7.21 8.03 0.53
C VAL A 98 7.26 9.09 1.62
N ASP A 99 6.10 9.66 1.95
CA ASP A 99 5.88 10.54 3.09
C ASP A 99 4.93 9.83 4.07
N ILE A 100 5.38 9.63 5.32
CA ILE A 100 4.63 8.90 6.36
C ILE A 100 4.22 9.89 7.44
N ARG A 101 2.94 9.84 7.82
CA ARG A 101 2.36 10.70 8.86
C ARG A 101 1.51 9.88 9.82
N GLU A 102 1.50 10.28 11.08
CA GLU A 102 0.54 9.73 12.05
C GLU A 102 -0.89 10.08 11.63
N CYS A 103 -1.82 9.12 11.71
CA CYS A 103 -3.22 9.41 11.44
C CYS A 103 -3.84 10.15 12.63
N THR A 104 -4.33 11.36 12.39
CA THR A 104 -5.02 12.17 13.41
C THR A 104 -6.52 11.92 13.47
N ASP A 105 -7.06 11.08 12.58
CA ASP A 105 -8.47 10.67 12.60
C ASP A 105 -8.72 9.70 13.75
N THR A 106 -9.70 10.02 14.60
CA THR A 106 -10.07 9.23 15.77
C THR A 106 -10.47 7.79 15.44
N HIS A 107 -10.88 7.50 14.21
CA HIS A 107 -11.27 6.14 13.78
C HIS A 107 -10.08 5.26 13.40
N PHE A 108 -8.91 5.86 13.12
CA PHE A 108 -7.72 5.16 12.63
C PHE A 108 -6.44 5.62 13.34
N ARG A 109 -6.57 6.13 14.57
CA ARG A 109 -5.51 6.81 15.32
C ARG A 109 -4.28 5.93 15.58
N GLU A 110 -4.42 4.62 15.42
CA GLU A 110 -3.36 3.61 15.57
C GLU A 110 -2.67 3.26 14.24
N LEU A 111 -3.16 3.78 13.11
CA LEU A 111 -2.59 3.52 11.77
C LEU A 111 -1.75 4.69 11.30
N SER A 112 -0.66 4.38 10.60
CA SER A 112 0.14 5.38 9.89
C SER A 112 -0.39 5.61 8.48
N TYR A 113 -0.35 6.87 8.03
CA TYR A 113 -0.72 7.30 6.69
C TYR A 113 0.51 7.38 5.78
N PHE A 114 0.51 6.59 4.72
CA PHE A 114 1.55 6.55 3.70
C PHE A 114 1.07 7.32 2.46
N LYS A 115 1.65 8.50 2.21
CA LYS A 115 1.53 9.18 0.92
C LYS A 115 2.66 8.73 0.01
N ILE A 116 2.32 8.04 -1.06
CA ILE A 116 3.25 7.62 -2.10
C ILE A 116 3.12 8.57 -3.28
N ILE A 117 4.22 9.14 -3.74
CA ILE A 117 4.26 10.01 -4.92
C ILE A 117 5.06 9.29 -6.00
N VAL A 118 4.40 8.87 -7.08
CA VAL A 118 5.04 8.13 -8.18
C VAL A 118 5.47 9.08 -9.31
N ASP A 119 6.66 8.82 -9.85
CA ASP A 119 7.26 9.59 -10.93
C ASP A 119 6.89 8.96 -12.28
N CYS A 120 5.60 9.00 -12.61
CA CYS A 120 5.06 8.60 -13.90
C CYS A 120 3.68 9.20 -14.15
N SER A 121 3.16 9.07 -15.38
CA SER A 121 1.80 9.45 -15.69
C SER A 121 0.78 8.52 -15.02
N LYS A 122 -0.41 9.04 -14.79
CA LYS A 122 -1.55 8.28 -14.28
C LYS A 122 -1.81 7.00 -15.08
N ASP A 123 -1.86 7.11 -16.40
CA ASP A 123 -2.19 5.99 -17.28
C ASP A 123 -1.14 4.88 -17.18
N ARG A 124 0.15 5.26 -17.17
CA ARG A 124 1.26 4.30 -17.01
C ARG A 124 1.20 3.59 -15.65
N PHE A 125 0.90 4.32 -14.59
CA PHE A 125 0.77 3.71 -13.26
C PHE A 125 -0.39 2.72 -13.22
N ILE A 126 -1.55 3.10 -13.75
CA ILE A 126 -2.75 2.26 -13.78
C ILE A 126 -2.51 0.99 -14.61
N GLU A 127 -1.83 1.11 -15.74
CA GLU A 127 -1.45 -0.03 -16.58
C GLU A 127 -0.62 -1.05 -15.80
N VAL A 128 0.51 -0.63 -15.21
CA VAL A 128 1.39 -1.50 -14.41
C VAL A 128 0.64 -2.14 -13.24
N ALA A 129 -0.17 -1.35 -12.53
CA ALA A 129 -0.96 -1.85 -11.42
C ALA A 129 -1.99 -2.90 -11.89
N LYS A 130 -2.68 -2.68 -13.02
CA LYS A 130 -3.63 -3.65 -13.58
C LYS A 130 -2.94 -4.92 -14.07
N GLU A 131 -1.77 -4.83 -14.70
CA GLU A 131 -0.96 -5.99 -15.09
C GLU A 131 -0.54 -6.82 -13.86
N GLY A 132 -0.24 -6.14 -12.75
CA GLY A 132 -0.01 -6.77 -11.46
C GLY A 132 -1.25 -7.41 -10.83
N GLY A 133 -2.44 -7.15 -11.38
CA GLY A 133 -3.74 -7.67 -10.92
C GLY A 133 -4.48 -6.76 -9.94
N PHE A 134 -4.02 -5.53 -9.73
CA PHE A 134 -4.69 -4.55 -8.89
C PHE A 134 -5.92 -3.97 -9.61
N ARG A 135 -6.99 -3.74 -8.84
CA ARG A 135 -8.28 -3.31 -9.38
C ARG A 135 -8.40 -1.80 -9.36
N TYR A 136 -9.07 -1.25 -10.37
CA TYR A 136 -9.52 0.13 -10.40
C TYR A 136 -11.02 0.15 -10.66
N SER A 137 -11.72 1.19 -10.18
CA SER A 137 -13.10 1.41 -10.58
C SER A 137 -13.15 1.61 -12.08
N ALA A 138 -14.15 1.02 -12.74
CA ALA A 138 -14.41 1.35 -14.15
C ALA A 138 -14.57 2.87 -14.24
N ILE A 139 -13.72 3.51 -15.05
CA ILE A 139 -13.91 4.91 -15.44
C ILE A 139 -15.17 4.88 -16.31
N LYS A 140 -16.26 5.49 -15.82
CA LYS A 140 -17.48 5.68 -16.60
C LYS A 140 -17.27 6.75 -17.65
#